data_AF-A0A842XTN1-F1
#
_entry.id   AF-A0A842XTN1-F1
#
_cell.length_a   1.000
_cell.length_b   1.000
_cell.length_c   1.000
_cell.angle_alpha   90.00
_cell.angle_beta   90.00
_cell.angle_gamma   90.00
#
_symmetry.space_group_name_H-M   'P 1'
#
loop_
_entity.id
_entity.type
_entity.pdbx_description
1 polymer ?
#
loop_
_entity_poly.entity_id
_entity_poly.type
_entity_poly.pdbx_seq_one_letter_code
_entity_poly.pdbx_strand_id
1 'polypeptide(L)'
;MLTESHINHHIAVQLQTWRGDKVPKWGYSITEEELDPEKTVRASGRELRVSPKSAREVCKTIKGMMLTRAKRYLKDVMAKKKPVPFRRFKKKGGHRRGLEKAYAGRYPVKAAKHVLKILEGAEANAEYKGLDTERLRIIHASAYPGMKIKGYMQRAFGRTSPKFETLCHIEVALEEQPETGEAA
;
A
#
# COMPACT_ATOMS: atom_id res chain seq x y z
N MET A 1 -18.58 -31.96 18.44
CA MET A 1 -17.17 -32.39 18.40
C MET A 1 -16.33 -31.18 18.04
N LEU A 2 -15.36 -30.85 18.89
CA LEU A 2 -14.36 -29.80 18.65
C LEU A 2 -13.53 -30.12 17.39
N THR A 3 -13.07 -29.09 16.67
CA THR A 3 -11.63 -28.75 16.62
C THR A 3 -11.42 -27.42 15.89
N GLU A 4 -10.62 -26.57 16.53
CA GLU A 4 -10.13 -25.28 16.07
C GLU A 4 -9.31 -25.41 14.78
N SER A 5 -9.22 -24.35 13.97
CA SER A 5 -7.92 -23.82 13.51
C SER A 5 -8.03 -22.64 12.54
N HIS A 6 -7.54 -21.49 13.01
CA HIS A 6 -6.68 -20.58 12.26
C HIS A 6 -7.18 -19.96 10.94
N ILE A 7 -7.89 -18.82 11.02
CA ILE A 7 -7.83 -17.82 9.93
C ILE A 7 -7.60 -16.41 10.51
N ASN A 8 -6.47 -15.83 10.09
CA ASN A 8 -5.92 -14.54 10.49
C ASN A 8 -6.90 -13.36 10.32
N HIS A 9 -7.23 -12.67 11.41
CA HIS A 9 -8.06 -11.43 11.47
C HIS A 9 -7.40 -10.17 10.88
N HIS A 10 -6.81 -10.25 9.69
CA HIS A 10 -6.02 -9.11 9.18
C HIS A 10 -6.25 -8.64 7.75
N ILE A 11 -7.16 -9.27 7.00
CA ILE A 11 -7.46 -8.86 5.62
C ILE A 11 -8.99 -8.80 5.48
N ALA A 12 -9.49 -7.65 5.06
CA ALA A 12 -10.90 -7.29 5.10
C ALA A 12 -11.73 -8.12 4.11
N VAL A 13 -12.43 -9.13 4.62
CA VAL A 13 -13.66 -9.68 4.06
C VAL A 13 -14.80 -9.11 4.90
N GLN A 14 -15.91 -8.71 4.27
CA GLN A 14 -17.07 -8.06 4.89
C GLN A 14 -17.49 -8.73 6.22
N LEU A 15 -17.10 -8.15 7.36
CA LEU A 15 -17.59 -8.54 8.67
C LEU A 15 -18.38 -7.38 9.26
N GLN A 16 -19.69 -7.60 9.40
CA GLN A 16 -20.51 -6.82 10.34
C GLN A 16 -19.86 -6.98 11.71
N THR A 17 -19.45 -5.88 12.32
CA THR A 17 -19.00 -5.89 13.70
C THR A 17 -20.14 -6.36 14.59
N TRP A 18 -19.85 -7.05 15.69
CA TRP A 18 -20.85 -7.48 16.69
C TRP A 18 -21.74 -6.36 17.25
N ARG A 19 -21.37 -5.09 17.03
CA ARG A 19 -22.12 -3.89 17.40
C ARG A 19 -23.09 -3.37 16.33
N GLY A 20 -23.17 -3.99 15.15
CA GLY A 20 -24.00 -3.47 14.06
C GLY A 20 -23.50 -2.15 13.47
N ASP A 21 -22.30 -1.71 13.83
CA ASP A 21 -21.68 -0.50 13.29
C ASP A 21 -21.31 -0.77 11.82
N LYS A 22 -22.00 -0.07 10.91
CA LYS A 22 -21.64 -0.06 9.48
C LYS A 22 -20.22 0.48 9.35
N VAL A 23 -19.30 -0.35 8.83
CA VAL A 23 -17.97 0.11 8.49
C VAL A 23 -18.08 1.29 7.50
N PRO A 24 -17.29 2.36 7.68
CA PRO A 24 -17.35 3.50 6.78
C PRO A 24 -17.05 3.04 5.34
N LYS A 25 -17.90 3.44 4.40
CA LYS A 25 -17.68 3.19 2.97
C LYS A 25 -16.64 4.17 2.45
N TRP A 26 -15.46 3.67 2.14
CA TRP A 26 -14.41 4.46 1.52
C TRP A 26 -14.40 4.23 0.01
N GLY A 27 -14.41 5.30 -0.76
CA GLY A 27 -14.17 5.23 -2.20
C GLY A 27 -12.71 4.90 -2.55
N TYR A 28 -12.50 4.54 -3.81
CA TYR A 28 -11.18 4.45 -4.43
C TYR A 28 -10.99 5.63 -5.38
N SER A 29 -9.75 6.08 -5.58
CA SER A 29 -9.51 7.20 -6.52
C SER A 29 -9.54 6.78 -7.99
N ILE A 30 -9.61 5.48 -8.26
CA ILE A 30 -9.72 4.94 -9.62
C ILE A 30 -11.19 4.85 -9.99
N THR A 31 -11.53 5.34 -11.18
CA THR A 31 -12.91 5.33 -11.69
C THR A 31 -13.33 3.90 -12.03
N GLU A 32 -14.62 3.60 -11.88
CA GLU A 32 -15.15 2.27 -12.19
C GLU A 32 -15.10 1.97 -13.69
N GLU A 33 -15.17 3.00 -14.53
CA GLU A 33 -15.03 2.93 -15.98
C GLU A 33 -13.65 2.43 -16.43
N GLU A 34 -12.60 2.66 -15.63
CA GLU A 34 -11.23 2.21 -15.93
C GLU A 34 -10.98 0.76 -15.48
N LEU A 35 -11.95 0.11 -14.80
CA LEU A 35 -11.75 -1.18 -14.17
C LEU A 35 -12.79 -2.20 -14.62
N ASP A 36 -12.31 -3.25 -15.28
CA ASP A 36 -13.12 -4.46 -15.49
C ASP A 36 -13.30 -5.19 -14.14
N PRO A 37 -14.52 -5.28 -13.59
CA PRO A 37 -14.78 -5.90 -12.29
C PRO A 37 -14.40 -7.39 -12.24
N GLU A 38 -14.41 -8.06 -13.39
CA GLU A 38 -14.12 -9.49 -13.50
C GLU A 38 -12.61 -9.72 -13.39
N LYS A 39 -11.81 -8.93 -14.10
CA LYS A 39 -10.35 -9.09 -14.19
C LYS A 39 -9.54 -8.29 -13.17
N THR A 40 -10.22 -7.47 -12.36
CA THR A 40 -9.58 -6.57 -11.40
C THR A 40 -9.83 -6.98 -9.95
N VAL A 41 -8.80 -6.86 -9.13
CA VAL A 41 -8.89 -6.95 -7.67
C VAL A 41 -8.49 -5.65 -7.00
N ARG A 42 -9.24 -5.25 -5.98
CA ARG A 42 -8.97 -4.04 -5.18
C ARG A 42 -8.55 -4.45 -3.77
N ALA A 43 -7.60 -3.72 -3.21
CA ALA A 43 -7.21 -3.82 -1.81
C ALA A 43 -6.89 -2.44 -1.25
N SER A 44 -7.20 -2.21 0.02
CA SER A 44 -6.83 -0.96 0.69
C SER A 44 -6.45 -1.19 2.15
N GLY A 45 -5.54 -0.35 2.63
CA GLY A 45 -5.25 -0.19 4.06
C GLY A 45 -5.67 1.21 4.49
N ARG A 46 -6.55 1.31 5.47
CA ARG A 46 -7.09 2.59 5.98
C ARG A 46 -6.48 2.92 7.33
N GLU A 47 -6.26 4.22 7.58
CA GLU A 47 -5.77 4.75 8.86
C GLU A 47 -4.46 4.10 9.37
N LEU A 48 -3.55 3.80 8.44
CA LEU A 48 -2.27 3.18 8.74
C LEU A 48 -1.32 4.18 9.42
N ARG A 49 -0.64 3.74 10.47
CA ARG A 49 0.42 4.51 11.15
C ARG A 49 1.72 4.52 10.36
N VAL A 50 1.70 5.09 9.16
CA VAL A 50 2.87 5.21 8.28
C VAL A 50 2.94 6.61 7.71
N SER A 51 4.15 7.12 7.46
CA SER A 51 4.32 8.43 6.82
C SER A 51 3.71 8.43 5.41
N PRO A 52 2.73 9.29 5.11
CA PRO A 52 2.13 9.36 3.77
C PRO A 52 3.14 9.72 2.68
N LYS A 53 4.17 10.51 3.04
CA LYS A 53 5.25 10.89 2.14
C LYS A 53 6.07 9.68 1.69
N SER A 54 6.39 8.79 2.62
CA SER A 54 7.16 7.57 2.31
C SER A 54 6.30 6.55 1.58
N ALA A 55 5.06 6.35 2.03
CA ALA A 55 4.11 5.45 1.38
C ALA A 55 3.88 5.84 -0.08
N ARG A 56 3.73 7.14 -0.38
CA ARG A 56 3.56 7.64 -1.75
C ARG A 56 4.71 7.25 -2.68
N GLU A 57 5.96 7.43 -2.24
CA GLU A 57 7.12 7.10 -3.10
C GLU A 57 7.26 5.58 -3.29
N VAL A 58 6.89 4.78 -2.29
CA VAL A 58 6.80 3.31 -2.42
C VAL A 58 5.73 2.93 -3.44
N CYS A 59 4.48 3.40 -3.27
CA CYS A 59 3.36 3.13 -4.18
C CYS A 59 3.70 3.55 -5.62
N LYS A 60 4.29 4.73 -5.81
CA LYS A 60 4.68 5.22 -7.13
C LYS A 60 5.76 4.35 -7.79
N THR A 61 6.61 3.68 -6.99
CA THR A 61 7.67 2.81 -7.51
C THR A 61 7.14 1.44 -7.91
N ILE A 62 6.19 0.88 -7.15
CA ILE A 62 5.60 -0.43 -7.46
C ILE A 62 4.53 -0.37 -8.54
N LYS A 63 3.94 0.81 -8.82
CA LYS A 63 2.95 1.00 -9.89
C LYS A 63 3.52 0.53 -11.23
N GLY A 64 2.81 -0.37 -11.90
CA GLY A 64 3.18 -0.98 -13.18
C GLY A 64 4.06 -2.23 -13.07
N MET A 65 4.47 -2.67 -11.88
CA MET A 65 5.19 -3.93 -11.71
C MET A 65 4.22 -5.12 -11.67
N MET A 66 4.70 -6.29 -12.11
CA MET A 66 4.07 -7.57 -11.77
C MET A 66 4.11 -7.80 -10.25
N LEU A 67 3.09 -8.48 -9.71
CA LEU A 67 2.93 -8.73 -8.29
C LEU A 67 4.16 -9.42 -7.67
N THR A 68 4.67 -10.46 -8.33
CA THR A 68 5.86 -11.22 -7.93
C THR A 68 7.11 -10.31 -7.82
N ARG A 69 7.35 -9.47 -8.83
CA ARG A 69 8.45 -8.50 -8.85
C ARG A 69 8.29 -7.45 -7.75
N ALA A 70 7.07 -6.95 -7.53
CA ALA A 70 6.78 -5.94 -6.52
C ALA A 70 7.04 -6.47 -5.10
N LYS A 71 6.58 -7.69 -4.78
CA LYS A 71 6.84 -8.34 -3.49
C LYS A 71 8.34 -8.52 -3.24
N ARG A 72 9.08 -9.01 -4.23
CA ARG A 72 10.55 -9.15 -4.14
C ARG A 72 11.23 -7.81 -3.89
N TYR A 73 10.81 -6.77 -4.61
CA TYR A 73 11.34 -5.41 -4.43
C TYR A 73 11.08 -4.88 -3.00
N LEU A 74 9.88 -5.07 -2.45
CA LEU A 74 9.57 -4.63 -1.09
C LEU A 74 10.40 -5.39 -0.03
N LYS A 75 10.61 -6.71 -0.21
CA LYS A 75 11.50 -7.51 0.65
C LYS A 75 12.95 -6.99 0.57
N ASP A 76 13.45 -6.65 -0.61
CA ASP A 76 14.78 -6.05 -0.80
C ASP A 76 14.91 -4.68 -0.10
N VAL A 77 13.86 -3.85 -0.13
CA VAL A 77 13.81 -2.56 0.57
C VAL A 77 13.84 -2.75 2.09
N MET A 78 13.10 -3.74 2.60
CA MET A 78 13.10 -4.09 4.03
C MET A 78 14.48 -4.55 4.50
N ALA A 79 15.17 -5.34 3.68
CA ALA A 79 16.55 -5.77 3.89
C ALA A 79 17.59 -4.67 3.61
N LYS A 80 17.16 -3.46 3.25
CA LYS A 80 18.00 -2.31 2.87
C LYS A 80 18.96 -2.59 1.69
N LYS A 81 18.66 -3.59 0.87
CA LYS A 81 19.45 -3.95 -0.32
C LYS A 81 19.15 -3.00 -1.48
N LYS A 82 17.87 -2.68 -1.70
CA LYS A 82 17.43 -1.74 -2.76
C LYS A 82 16.84 -0.46 -2.18
N PRO A 83 17.32 0.72 -2.58
CA PRO A 83 16.75 1.98 -2.14
C PRO A 83 15.47 2.32 -2.92
N VAL A 84 14.51 2.96 -2.24
CA VAL A 84 13.34 3.55 -2.89
C VAL A 84 13.70 4.94 -3.40
N PRO A 85 13.44 5.26 -4.69
CA PRO A 85 13.63 6.61 -5.24
C PRO A 85 12.62 7.59 -4.62
N PHE A 86 13.12 8.69 -4.06
CA PHE A 86 12.29 9.80 -3.57
C PHE A 86 12.27 10.91 -4.63
N ARG A 87 11.14 11.10 -5.31
CA ARG A 87 11.00 12.06 -6.42
C ARG A 87 10.39 13.38 -5.97
N ARG A 88 9.30 13.33 -5.19
CA ARG A 88 8.63 14.53 -4.67
C ARG A 88 9.27 15.02 -3.37
N PHE A 89 9.39 14.14 -2.39
CA PHE A 89 9.86 14.50 -1.03
C PHE A 89 11.38 14.31 -0.86
N LYS A 90 12.16 14.94 -1.74
CA LYS A 90 13.61 14.72 -1.89
C LYS A 90 14.53 15.72 -1.18
N LYS A 91 13.97 16.77 -0.56
CA LYS A 91 14.77 17.81 0.13
C LYS A 91 15.65 17.20 1.22
N LYS A 92 16.92 17.59 1.26
CA LYS A 92 17.93 17.10 2.23
C LYS A 92 18.01 15.56 2.27
N GLY A 93 17.77 14.89 1.13
CA GLY A 93 17.90 13.44 0.99
C GLY A 93 19.31 13.07 0.50
N GLY A 94 19.91 12.07 1.12
CA GLY A 94 21.21 11.55 0.68
C GLY A 94 21.12 10.89 -0.70
N HIS A 95 22.18 11.04 -1.49
CA HIS A 95 22.30 10.40 -2.79
C HIS A 95 22.50 8.89 -2.62
N ARG A 96 21.96 8.08 -3.54
CA ARG A 96 22.12 6.62 -3.52
C ARG A 96 22.38 6.10 -4.93
N ARG A 97 23.25 5.09 -5.02
CA ARG A 97 23.53 4.37 -6.27
C ARG A 97 22.39 3.41 -6.63
N GLY A 98 22.18 3.18 -7.92
CA GLY A 98 21.19 2.21 -8.43
C GLY A 98 19.76 2.74 -8.51
N LEU A 99 19.57 4.07 -8.47
CA LEU A 99 18.27 4.70 -8.68
C LEU A 99 18.13 5.18 -10.12
N GLU A 100 17.05 4.80 -10.77
CA GLU A 100 16.69 5.30 -12.09
C GLU A 100 15.86 6.59 -11.97
N LYS A 101 16.29 7.63 -12.70
CA LYS A 101 15.58 8.91 -12.81
C LYS A 101 15.35 9.62 -11.46
N ALA A 102 16.18 9.33 -10.46
CA ALA A 102 16.18 9.99 -9.16
C ALA A 102 17.58 9.92 -8.54
N TYR A 103 18.05 11.01 -7.93
CA TYR A 103 19.33 11.02 -7.21
C TYR A 103 19.17 10.66 -5.73
N ALA A 104 18.04 11.04 -5.12
CA ALA A 104 17.76 10.83 -3.70
C ALA A 104 16.99 9.53 -3.48
N GLY A 105 17.44 8.72 -2.51
CA GLY A 105 16.72 7.52 -2.10
C GLY A 105 16.83 7.21 -0.62
N ARG A 106 15.85 6.47 -0.12
CA ARG A 106 15.79 6.02 1.29
C ARG A 106 15.29 4.57 1.35
N TYR A 107 15.35 4.00 2.55
CA TYR A 107 14.82 2.66 2.84
C TYR A 107 13.62 2.78 3.80
N PRO A 108 12.41 3.08 3.29
CA PRO A 108 11.23 3.25 4.13
C PRO A 108 10.66 1.90 4.60
N VAL A 109 11.36 1.24 5.52
CA VAL A 109 11.05 -0.12 6.00
C VAL A 109 9.61 -0.24 6.51
N LYS A 110 9.14 0.73 7.32
CA LYS A 110 7.77 0.73 7.86
C LYS A 110 6.73 0.76 6.75
N ALA A 111 6.94 1.60 5.72
CA ALA A 111 6.02 1.68 4.60
C ALA A 111 6.04 0.42 3.74
N ALA A 112 7.23 -0.12 3.47
CA ALA A 112 7.36 -1.36 2.70
C ALA A 112 6.62 -2.53 3.36
N LYS A 113 6.72 -2.68 4.70
CA LYS A 113 5.99 -3.70 5.46
C LYS A 113 4.46 -3.59 5.30
N HIS A 114 3.92 -2.37 5.47
CA HIS A 114 2.47 -2.17 5.33
C HIS A 114 1.98 -2.39 3.89
N VAL A 115 2.74 -1.93 2.89
CA VAL A 115 2.38 -2.13 1.49
C VAL A 115 2.45 -3.62 1.11
N LEU A 116 3.45 -4.35 1.60
CA LEU A 116 3.56 -5.80 1.37
C LEU A 116 2.32 -6.53 1.89
N LYS A 117 1.87 -6.22 3.11
CA LYS A 117 0.66 -6.79 3.70
C LYS A 117 -0.60 -6.51 2.87
N ILE A 118 -0.70 -5.31 2.27
CA ILE A 118 -1.82 -4.98 1.38
C ILE A 118 -1.75 -5.80 0.08
N LEU A 119 -0.56 -6.01 -0.48
CA LEU A 119 -0.37 -6.84 -1.67
C LEU A 119 -0.66 -8.31 -1.41
N GLU A 120 -0.30 -8.84 -0.24
CA GLU A 120 -0.66 -10.20 0.19
C GLU A 120 -2.18 -10.35 0.33
N GLY A 121 -2.87 -9.33 0.88
CA GLY A 121 -4.33 -9.32 0.89
C GLY A 121 -4.96 -9.21 -0.51
N ALA A 122 -4.33 -8.46 -1.42
CA ALA A 122 -4.77 -8.36 -2.80
C ALA A 122 -4.61 -9.69 -3.56
N GLU A 123 -3.53 -10.44 -3.29
CA GLU A 123 -3.32 -11.78 -3.84
C GLU A 123 -4.38 -12.76 -3.35
N ALA A 124 -4.64 -12.83 -2.04
CA ALA A 124 -5.68 -13.70 -1.49
C ALA A 124 -7.08 -13.37 -2.06
N ASN A 125 -7.36 -12.09 -2.30
CA ASN A 125 -8.59 -11.67 -2.97
C ASN A 125 -8.64 -12.10 -4.45
N ALA A 126 -7.49 -12.16 -5.12
CA ALA A 126 -7.39 -12.59 -6.52
C ALA A 126 -7.56 -14.11 -6.64
N GLU A 127 -6.94 -14.88 -5.76
CA GLU A 127 -7.14 -16.33 -5.64
C GLU A 127 -8.61 -16.66 -5.40
N TYR A 128 -9.27 -15.93 -4.50
CA TYR A 128 -10.70 -16.09 -4.24
C TYR A 128 -11.57 -15.80 -5.47
N LYS A 129 -11.17 -14.84 -6.32
CA LYS A 129 -11.84 -14.54 -7.59
C LYS A 129 -11.49 -15.52 -8.72
N GLY A 130 -10.51 -16.40 -8.52
CA GLY A 130 -10.05 -17.34 -9.55
C GLY A 130 -9.17 -16.71 -10.64
N LEU A 131 -8.52 -15.57 -10.36
CA LEU A 131 -7.57 -14.95 -11.30
C LEU A 131 -6.19 -15.60 -11.21
N ASP A 132 -5.42 -15.59 -12.29
CA ASP A 132 -4.05 -16.08 -12.27
C ASP A 132 -3.11 -15.13 -11.52
N THR A 133 -2.68 -15.57 -10.33
CA THR A 133 -1.78 -14.83 -9.44
C THR A 133 -0.42 -14.47 -10.05
N GLU A 134 0.08 -15.28 -10.99
CA GLU A 134 1.40 -15.05 -11.60
C GLU A 134 1.37 -13.87 -12.58
N ARG A 135 0.18 -13.56 -13.11
CA ARG A 135 -0.04 -12.62 -14.21
C ARG A 135 -0.69 -11.31 -13.75
N LEU A 136 -0.80 -11.13 -12.44
CA LEU A 136 -1.30 -9.91 -11.83
C LEU A 136 -0.30 -8.77 -11.96
N ARG A 137 -0.75 -7.68 -12.56
CA ARG A 137 -0.02 -6.42 -12.68
C ARG A 137 -0.66 -5.35 -11.79
N ILE A 138 0.18 -4.55 -11.13
CA ILE A 138 -0.28 -3.41 -10.34
C ILE A 138 -0.63 -2.25 -11.28
N ILE A 139 -1.92 -2.07 -11.56
CA ILE A 139 -2.42 -0.96 -12.39
C ILE A 139 -2.53 0.34 -11.59
N HIS A 140 -2.95 0.25 -10.33
CA HIS A 140 -3.13 1.40 -9.46
C HIS A 140 -2.45 1.15 -8.12
N ALA A 141 -1.70 2.14 -7.67
CA ALA A 141 -1.12 2.17 -6.34
C ALA A 141 -1.01 3.63 -5.92
N SER A 142 -1.78 4.00 -4.89
CA SER A 142 -1.82 5.36 -4.37
C SER A 142 -1.73 5.37 -2.85
N ALA A 143 -1.25 6.49 -2.31
CA ALA A 143 -1.20 6.73 -0.88
C ALA A 143 -1.52 8.20 -0.61
N TYR A 144 -2.43 8.43 0.33
CA TYR A 144 -2.90 9.77 0.72
C TYR A 144 -2.98 9.91 2.25
N PRO A 145 -2.85 11.14 2.77
CA PRO A 145 -2.98 11.39 4.20
C PRO A 145 -4.40 11.05 4.67
N GLY A 146 -4.48 10.36 5.80
CA GLY A 146 -5.72 10.12 6.54
C GLY A 146 -5.87 11.08 7.71
N MET A 147 -6.52 10.61 8.78
CA MET A 147 -6.74 11.40 9.97
C MET A 147 -5.42 11.83 10.64
N LYS A 148 -5.43 13.02 11.25
CA LYS A 148 -4.31 13.51 12.07
C LYS A 148 -4.63 13.26 13.53
N ILE A 149 -3.81 12.41 14.17
CA ILE A 149 -3.83 12.26 15.62
C ILE A 149 -3.18 13.50 16.22
N LYS A 150 -4.00 14.31 16.90
CA LYS A 150 -3.53 15.54 17.55
C LYS A 150 -2.73 15.19 18.81
N GLY A 151 -1.59 15.82 18.94
CA GLY A 151 -0.70 15.74 20.08
C GLY A 151 0.02 17.08 20.22
N TYR A 152 0.52 17.37 21.42
CA TYR A 152 1.20 18.62 21.73
C TYR A 152 2.49 18.34 22.50
N MET A 153 3.52 19.12 22.22
CA MET A 153 4.82 19.05 22.88
C MET A 153 5.10 20.38 23.56
N GLN A 154 5.38 20.31 24.86
CA GLN A 154 5.85 21.44 25.67
C GLN A 154 7.21 21.92 25.16
N ARG A 155 7.42 23.23 25.18
CA ARG A 155 8.63 23.92 24.73
C ARG A 155 9.08 24.90 25.81
N ALA A 156 10.30 25.42 25.67
CA ALA A 156 10.83 26.45 26.54
C ALA A 156 9.89 27.66 26.65
N PHE A 157 9.99 28.38 27.77
CA PHE A 157 9.18 29.55 28.09
C PHE A 157 7.66 29.28 28.13
N GLY A 158 7.25 28.11 28.63
CA GLY A 158 5.84 27.74 28.78
C GLY A 158 5.06 27.55 27.47
N ARG A 159 5.76 27.55 26.32
CA ARG A 159 5.13 27.43 25.01
C ARG A 159 4.71 26.00 24.72
N THR A 160 3.68 25.81 23.92
CA THR A 160 3.25 24.49 23.45
C THR A 160 3.18 24.48 21.92
N SER A 161 3.70 23.42 21.32
CA SER A 161 3.75 23.26 19.86
C SER A 161 3.02 21.98 19.41
N PRO A 162 2.30 22.00 18.27
CA PRO A 162 1.67 20.80 17.71
C PRO A 162 2.67 19.70 17.35
N LYS A 163 2.36 18.46 17.74
CA LYS A 163 3.07 17.24 17.35
C LYS A 163 2.08 16.22 16.81
N PHE A 164 1.58 16.48 15.60
CA PHE A 164 0.54 15.65 14.98
C PHE A 164 1.13 14.43 14.28
N GLU A 165 0.53 13.25 14.50
CA GLU A 165 0.81 12.05 13.71
C GLU A 165 -0.23 11.95 12.60
N THR A 166 0.20 12.07 11.35
CA THR A 166 -0.68 11.91 10.19
C THR A 166 -0.73 10.45 9.79
N LEU A 167 -1.91 9.84 9.86
CA LEU A 167 -2.17 8.50 9.35
C LEU A 167 -2.20 8.49 7.82
N CYS A 168 -2.24 7.31 7.22
CA CYS A 168 -2.18 7.13 5.78
C CYS A 168 -3.22 6.12 5.32
N HIS A 169 -3.90 6.43 4.23
CA HIS A 169 -4.62 5.45 3.44
C HIS A 169 -3.74 5.02 2.28
N ILE A 170 -3.74 3.73 1.98
CA ILE A 170 -3.06 3.15 0.84
C ILE A 170 -4.10 2.32 0.09
N GLU A 171 -4.15 2.49 -1.22
CA GLU A 171 -5.04 1.73 -2.10
C GLU A 171 -4.26 1.16 -3.26
N VAL A 172 -4.63 -0.05 -3.64
CA VAL A 172 -4.01 -0.82 -4.72
C VAL A 172 -5.13 -1.47 -5.54
N ALA A 173 -4.97 -1.46 -6.86
CA ALA A 173 -5.73 -2.31 -7.75
C ALA A 173 -4.76 -3.14 -8.61
N LEU A 174 -5.10 -4.41 -8.76
CA LEU A 174 -4.40 -5.39 -9.57
C LEU A 174 -5.30 -5.79 -10.73
N GLU A 175 -4.71 -6.01 -11.89
CA GLU A 175 -5.38 -6.46 -13.11
C GLU A 175 -4.62 -7.67 -13.65
N GLU A 176 -5.35 -8.70 -14.06
CA GLU A 176 -4.80 -9.84 -14.79
C GLU A 176 -4.42 -9.43 -16.22
N GLN A 177 -3.19 -9.75 -16.64
CA GLN A 177 -2.76 -9.48 -18.01
C GLN A 177 -3.20 -10.60 -18.97
N PRO A 178 -3.66 -10.26 -20.20
CA PRO A 178 -4.03 -11.26 -21.20
C PRO A 178 -2.83 -12.09 -21.66
N GLU A 179 -3.08 -13.33 -22.08
CA GLU A 179 -2.11 -14.20 -22.79
C GLU A 179 -1.46 -13.42 -23.95
N THR A 180 -0.14 -13.53 -24.10
CA THR A 180 0.61 -12.82 -25.17
C THR A 180 0.18 -13.26 -26.59
N GLY A 181 -0.76 -14.21 -26.71
CA GLY A 181 -1.39 -14.65 -27.95
C GLY A 181 -2.78 -14.06 -28.28
N GLU A 182 -3.39 -13.24 -27.41
CA GLU A 182 -4.74 -12.67 -27.62
C GLU A 182 -4.73 -11.13 -27.67
N ALA A 183 -3.71 -10.55 -28.32
CA ALA A 183 -3.76 -9.14 -28.69
C ALA A 183 -4.30 -9.03 -30.12
N ALA A 184 -5.61 -8.78 -30.24
CA ALA A 184 -6.24 -8.27 -31.46
C ALA A 184 -5.89 -6.79 -31.68
#